data_AF-A0A965G3N0-F1
#
_entry.id   AF-A0A965G3N0-F1
#
_cell.length_a   1.000
_cell.length_b   1.000
_cell.length_c   1.000
_cell.angle_alpha   90.00
_cell.angle_beta   90.00
_cell.angle_gamma   90.00
#
_symmetry.space_group_name_H-M   'P 1'
#
loop_
_entity.id
_entity.type
_entity.pdbx_description
1 polymer ?
#
loop_
_entity_poly.entity_id
_entity_poly.type
_entity_poly.pdbx_seq_one_letter_code
_entity_poly.pdbx_strand_id
1 'polypeptide(L)'
;MMQAAKVSIQTGRRGGRSRTPAKALAAKQNILLRWHPRDKHGTIPVEALLDGAWYQGDGRTGPIALWDAPAGLFRTIGIQTWPDPSRYPEVRRRVTGLKMEKHIQMPGGTFAPRTILAR
;
A
#
# COMPACT_ATOMS: atom_id res chain seq x y z
N MET A 1 20.30 -37.27 -47.89
CA MET A 1 20.15 -35.86 -47.45
C MET A 1 19.67 -35.87 -46.00
N MET A 2 20.54 -35.56 -45.04
CA MET A 2 20.15 -35.45 -43.63
C MET A 2 19.61 -34.03 -43.37
N GLN A 3 18.35 -33.92 -42.92
CA GLN A 3 17.78 -32.65 -42.48
C GLN A 3 18.36 -32.26 -41.13
N ALA A 4 18.91 -31.05 -41.04
CA ALA A 4 19.43 -30.49 -39.81
C ALA A 4 18.29 -30.17 -38.82
N ALA A 5 18.39 -30.69 -37.59
CA ALA A 5 17.43 -30.43 -36.53
C ALA A 5 17.45 -28.95 -36.12
N LYS A 6 16.28 -28.30 -36.17
CA LYS A 6 16.10 -26.92 -35.67
C LYS A 6 16.31 -26.87 -34.16
N VAL A 7 17.39 -26.24 -33.71
CA VAL A 7 17.62 -25.93 -32.29
C VAL A 7 16.60 -24.88 -31.86
N SER A 8 15.70 -25.24 -30.93
CA SER A 8 14.74 -24.29 -30.36
C SER A 8 15.45 -23.40 -29.35
N ILE A 9 15.67 -22.14 -29.74
CA ILE A 9 16.18 -21.12 -28.81
C ILE A 9 15.06 -20.83 -27.81
N GLN A 10 15.21 -21.32 -26.57
CA GLN A 10 14.32 -20.97 -25.48
C GLN A 10 14.66 -19.57 -24.97
N THR A 11 13.96 -18.56 -25.48
CA THR A 11 14.06 -17.19 -25.00
C THR A 11 13.27 -17.06 -23.69
N GLY A 12 13.96 -17.07 -22.54
CA GLY A 12 13.33 -16.86 -21.23
C GLY A 12 14.32 -16.90 -20.07
N ARG A 13 14.03 -16.17 -18.98
CA ARG A 13 14.84 -16.23 -17.74
C ARG A 13 14.79 -17.66 -17.16
N ARG A 14 15.94 -18.17 -16.69
CA ARG A 14 16.17 -19.54 -16.14
C ARG A 14 15.27 -19.99 -14.98
N GLY A 15 14.32 -19.16 -14.53
CA GLY A 15 13.33 -19.49 -13.51
C GLY A 15 11.88 -19.26 -13.94
N GLY A 16 11.61 -18.84 -15.18
CA GLY A 16 10.27 -18.47 -15.68
C GLY A 16 9.21 -19.55 -15.47
N ARG A 17 9.59 -20.82 -15.62
CA ARG A 17 8.71 -21.99 -15.49
C ARG A 17 8.52 -22.52 -14.07
N SER A 18 9.39 -22.14 -13.12
CA SER A 18 9.30 -22.67 -11.75
C SER A 18 8.12 -22.04 -11.02
N ARG A 19 7.18 -22.88 -10.56
CA ARG A 19 6.07 -22.50 -9.67
C ARG A 19 6.62 -22.48 -8.24
N THR A 20 7.19 -21.35 -7.83
CA THR A 20 7.59 -21.14 -6.43
C THR A 20 6.43 -20.59 -5.61
N PRO A 21 6.40 -20.82 -4.28
CA PRO A 21 5.42 -20.21 -3.38
C PRO A 21 5.39 -18.67 -3.50
N ALA A 22 6.54 -18.02 -3.63
CA ALA A 22 6.64 -16.58 -3.84
C ALA A 22 5.97 -16.11 -5.15
N LYS A 23 6.11 -16.86 -6.24
CA LYS A 23 5.43 -16.57 -7.52
C LYS A 23 3.93 -16.81 -7.45
N ALA A 24 3.51 -17.85 -6.73
CA ALA A 24 2.10 -18.12 -6.52
C ALA A 24 1.45 -17.00 -5.68
N LEU A 25 2.14 -16.52 -4.64
CA LEU A 25 1.70 -15.37 -3.84
C LEU A 25 1.60 -14.10 -4.70
N ALA A 26 2.65 -13.78 -5.46
CA ALA A 26 2.66 -12.62 -6.34
C ALA A 26 1.57 -12.70 -7.45
N ALA A 27 1.30 -13.90 -7.97
CA ALA A 27 0.22 -14.12 -8.94
C ALA A 27 -1.17 -13.94 -8.30
N LYS A 28 -1.38 -14.45 -7.08
CA LYS A 28 -2.63 -14.24 -6.32
C LYS A 28 -2.86 -12.76 -6.03
N GLN A 29 -1.82 -12.04 -5.59
CA GLN A 29 -1.87 -10.60 -5.40
C GLN A 29 -2.22 -9.86 -6.69
N ASN A 30 -1.58 -10.22 -7.82
CA ASN A 30 -1.88 -9.62 -9.12
C ASN A 30 -3.30 -9.94 -9.63
N ILE A 31 -3.85 -11.11 -9.32
CA ILE A 31 -5.24 -11.46 -9.65
C ILE A 31 -6.20 -10.62 -8.81
N LEU A 32 -5.99 -10.53 -7.50
CA LEU A 32 -6.81 -9.68 -6.62
C LEU A 32 -6.80 -8.21 -7.08
N LEU A 33 -5.64 -7.71 -7.51
CA LEU A 33 -5.50 -6.36 -8.10
C LEU A 33 -6.19 -6.19 -9.47
N ARG A 34 -6.36 -7.27 -10.25
CA ARG A 34 -6.98 -7.24 -11.59
C ARG A 34 -8.50 -7.35 -11.56
N TRP A 35 -9.06 -8.05 -10.58
CA TRP A 35 -10.48 -8.42 -10.55
C TRP A 35 -11.34 -7.55 -9.61
N HIS A 36 -10.74 -6.68 -8.80
CA HIS A 36 -11.50 -5.69 -8.06
C HIS A 36 -12.04 -4.59 -9.00
N PRO A 37 -13.29 -4.10 -8.79
CA PRO A 37 -13.79 -2.94 -9.49
C PRO A 37 -12.75 -1.83 -9.36
N ARG A 38 -12.49 -1.11 -10.45
CA ARG A 38 -11.63 0.09 -10.42
C ARG A 38 -12.32 1.16 -9.58
N ASP A 39 -12.28 1.00 -8.28
CA ASP A 39 -12.47 2.11 -7.36
C ASP A 39 -11.37 3.11 -7.66
N LYS A 40 -11.75 4.39 -7.61
CA LYS A 40 -10.91 5.57 -7.82
C LYS A 40 -9.42 5.26 -7.50
N HIS A 41 -8.61 5.15 -8.55
CA HIS A 41 -7.16 5.32 -8.51
C HIS A 41 -6.31 4.23 -7.80
N GLY A 42 -6.69 2.95 -7.85
CA GLY A 42 -5.77 1.86 -7.45
C GLY A 42 -5.61 1.71 -5.94
N THR A 43 -6.69 1.96 -5.21
CA THR A 43 -6.76 1.77 -3.76
C THR A 43 -6.83 0.27 -3.42
N ILE A 44 -6.02 -0.21 -2.48
CA ILE A 44 -6.02 -1.59 -1.97
C ILE A 44 -7.26 -1.79 -1.10
N PRO A 45 -8.08 -2.82 -1.31
CA PRO A 45 -9.29 -3.00 -0.53
C PRO A 45 -9.04 -3.54 0.88
N VAL A 46 -10.01 -3.33 1.79
CA VAL A 46 -9.87 -3.65 3.23
C VAL A 46 -9.54 -5.12 3.45
N GLU A 47 -10.19 -6.01 2.70
CA GLU A 47 -9.97 -7.46 2.70
C GLU A 47 -8.58 -7.89 2.23
N ALA A 48 -7.85 -7.01 1.53
CA ALA A 48 -6.47 -7.23 1.10
C ALA A 48 -5.43 -6.59 2.03
N LEU A 49 -5.86 -5.90 3.09
CA LEU A 49 -4.97 -5.32 4.08
C LEU A 49 -4.44 -6.38 5.04
N LEU A 50 -3.18 -6.21 5.43
CA LEU A 50 -2.48 -7.08 6.35
C LEU A 50 -2.33 -6.36 7.68
N ASP A 51 -2.80 -6.99 8.75
CA ASP A 51 -2.65 -6.44 10.10
C ASP A 51 -1.16 -6.20 10.44
N GLY A 52 -0.89 -5.03 11.00
CA GLY A 52 0.45 -4.57 11.35
C GLY A 52 1.30 -4.09 10.17
N ALA A 53 0.78 -4.07 8.93
CA ALA A 53 1.53 -3.59 7.78
C ALA A 53 1.42 -2.07 7.60
N TRP A 54 2.51 -1.46 7.13
CA TRP A 54 2.58 -0.06 6.74
C TRP A 54 2.26 0.11 5.27
N TYR A 55 1.40 1.07 4.97
CA TYR A 55 0.94 1.39 3.63
C TYR A 55 1.29 2.82 3.26
N GLN A 56 1.73 3.00 2.02
CA GLN A 56 1.76 4.29 1.35
C GLN A 56 0.44 4.51 0.62
N GLY A 57 -0.12 5.70 0.70
CA GLY A 57 -1.40 6.06 0.12
C GLY A 57 -1.67 7.56 0.19
N ASP A 58 -2.93 7.92 -0.03
CA ASP A 58 -3.41 9.29 0.18
C ASP A 58 -4.23 9.33 1.47
N GLY A 59 -3.75 10.09 2.44
CA GLY A 59 -4.41 10.29 3.73
C GLY A 59 -4.64 11.76 4.03
N ARG A 60 -5.61 12.03 4.89
CA ARG A 60 -5.89 13.40 5.35
C ARG A 60 -4.73 13.98 6.15
N THR A 61 -4.08 13.15 6.95
CA THR A 61 -3.02 13.55 7.90
C THR A 61 -1.63 13.30 7.31
N GLY A 62 -1.49 12.27 6.48
CA GLY A 62 -0.21 11.93 5.88
C GLY A 62 -0.30 10.78 4.87
N PRO A 63 0.76 10.57 4.09
CA PRO A 63 0.78 9.58 3.02
C PRO A 63 1.15 8.17 3.48
N ILE A 64 1.48 7.98 4.76
CA ILE A 64 1.93 6.70 5.31
C ILE A 64 1.09 6.38 6.53
N ALA A 65 0.52 5.18 6.58
CA ALA A 65 -0.24 4.73 7.73
C ALA A 65 -0.12 3.22 7.95
N LEU A 66 -0.14 2.83 9.22
CA LEU A 66 -0.21 1.46 9.70
C LEU A 66 -1.66 0.98 9.68
N TRP A 67 -1.93 -0.20 9.12
CA TRP A 67 -3.23 -0.84 9.27
C TRP A 67 -3.35 -1.55 10.61
N ASP A 68 -4.34 -1.15 11.41
CA ASP A 68 -4.75 -1.79 12.66
C ASP A 68 -6.06 -2.53 12.41
N ALA A 69 -5.97 -3.84 12.14
CA ALA A 69 -7.12 -4.66 11.81
C ALA A 69 -8.09 -4.83 12.99
N PRO A 70 -7.63 -5.05 14.25
CA PRO A 70 -8.52 -5.08 15.42
C PRO A 70 -9.38 -3.83 15.56
N ALA A 71 -8.83 -2.65 15.28
CA ALA A 71 -9.56 -1.38 15.35
C ALA A 71 -10.25 -0.99 14.03
N GLY A 72 -9.97 -1.69 12.92
CA GLY A 72 -10.53 -1.41 11.59
C GLY A 72 -10.14 -0.04 11.04
N LEU A 73 -8.94 0.45 11.34
CA LEU A 73 -8.49 1.80 10.98
C LEU A 73 -7.00 1.88 10.65
N PHE A 74 -6.62 2.99 10.02
CA PHE A 74 -5.25 3.37 9.78
C PHE A 74 -4.73 4.28 10.89
N ARG A 75 -3.54 3.98 11.41
CA ARG A 75 -2.80 4.82 12.34
C ARG A 75 -1.67 5.53 11.61
N THR A 76 -1.62 6.85 11.70
CA THR A 76 -0.58 7.67 11.07
C THR A 76 0.02 8.66 12.06
N ILE A 77 1.21 9.15 11.77
CA ILE A 77 1.88 10.16 12.58
C ILE A 77 1.68 11.50 11.88
N GLY A 78 0.89 12.37 12.51
CA GLY A 78 0.64 13.72 12.03
C GLY A 78 1.53 14.73 12.73
N ILE A 79 1.90 15.78 12.00
CA ILE A 79 2.59 16.94 12.54
C ILE A 79 1.64 18.12 12.41
N GLN A 80 1.20 18.67 13.53
CA GLN A 80 0.42 19.89 13.58
C GLN A 80 1.29 21.04 14.03
N THR A 81 1.12 22.19 13.38
CA THR A 81 1.87 23.39 13.67
C THR A 81 0.87 24.49 14.01
N TRP A 82 0.86 24.92 15.25
CA TRP A 82 -0.05 25.97 15.72
C TRP A 82 0.74 27.23 16.10
N PRO A 83 0.22 28.44 15.81
CA PRO A 83 0.81 29.66 16.36
C PRO A 83 0.78 29.58 17.88
N ASP A 84 1.91 29.84 18.52
CA ASP A 84 1.96 30.01 19.97
C ASP A 84 1.71 31.50 20.26
N PRO A 85 0.54 31.88 20.83
CA PRO A 85 0.23 33.29 21.09
C PRO A 85 1.21 33.93 22.06
N SER A 86 1.86 33.14 22.92
CA SER A 86 2.83 33.63 23.91
C SER A 86 4.23 33.89 23.34
N ARG A 87 4.51 33.45 22.10
CA ARG A 87 5.83 33.53 21.44
C ARG A 87 5.76 34.12 20.03
N TYR A 88 4.71 34.88 19.75
CA TYR A 88 4.56 35.59 18.49
C TYR A 88 5.69 36.63 18.33
N PRO A 89 6.32 36.77 17.14
CA PRO A 89 6.04 36.06 15.89
C PRO A 89 6.86 34.77 15.66
N GLU A 90 7.80 34.41 16.54
CA GLU A 90 8.96 33.60 16.14
C GLU A 90 8.89 32.08 16.36
N VAL A 91 7.89 31.50 17.03
CA VAL A 91 7.85 30.02 17.12
C VAL A 91 6.44 29.48 17.00
N ARG A 92 6.14 28.85 15.87
CA ARG A 92 4.98 27.96 15.77
C ARG A 92 5.29 26.68 16.54
N ARG A 93 4.49 26.34 17.54
CA ARG A 93 4.66 25.10 18.30
C ARG A 93 4.37 23.91 17.37
N ARG A 94 5.37 23.04 17.20
CA ARG A 94 5.23 21.78 16.46
C ARG A 94 4.79 20.68 17.44
N VAL A 95 3.62 20.10 17.18
CA VAL A 95 3.08 18.98 17.95
C VAL A 95 3.01 17.77 17.02
N THR A 96 3.80 16.75 17.34
CA THR A 96 3.73 15.44 16.68
C THR A 96 2.79 14.55 17.46
N GLY A 97 1.87 13.86 16.79
CA GLY A 97 0.93 12.96 17.47
C GLY A 97 0.42 11.85 16.59
N LEU A 98 -0.03 10.77 17.22
CA LEU A 98 -0.73 9.67 16.56
C LEU A 98 -2.12 10.14 16.14
N LYS A 99 -2.47 9.89 14.88
CA LYS A 99 -3.76 10.21 14.27
C LYS A 99 -4.37 8.93 13.69
N MET A 100 -5.69 8.95 13.56
CA MET A 100 -6.48 7.81 13.09
C MET A 100 -7.19 8.21 11.81
N GLU A 101 -7.21 7.30 10.84
CA GLU A 101 -7.85 7.47 9.55
C GLU A 101 -8.66 6.22 9.19
N LYS A 102 -9.79 6.41 8.52
CA LYS A 102 -10.66 5.30 8.06
C LYS A 102 -10.36 4.97 6.60
N HIS A 103 -10.69 3.79 6.10
CA HIS A 103 -10.44 3.42 4.68
C HIS A 103 -11.52 3.97 3.73
N ILE A 104 -11.14 4.64 2.62
CA ILE A 104 -12.07 5.35 1.70
C ILE A 104 -13.08 4.47 0.94
N GLN A 105 -12.86 3.15 0.84
CA GLN A 105 -13.88 2.25 0.28
C GLN A 105 -15.06 2.05 1.23
N MET A 106 -14.93 2.41 2.50
CA MET A 106 -16.08 2.54 3.39
C MET A 106 -16.64 3.97 3.34
N PRO A 107 -17.97 4.16 3.44
CA PRO A 107 -18.56 5.48 3.60
C PRO A 107 -17.90 6.26 4.76
N GLY A 108 -17.34 7.43 4.47
CA GLY A 108 -16.64 8.26 5.46
C GLY A 108 -15.18 7.89 5.73
N GLY A 109 -14.55 7.10 4.87
CA GLY A 109 -13.11 6.86 4.91
C GLY A 109 -12.25 8.07 4.54
N THR A 110 -11.05 8.13 5.12
CA THR A 110 -10.13 9.27 5.01
C THR A 110 -8.72 8.91 4.52
N PHE A 111 -8.39 7.62 4.40
CA PHE A 111 -7.13 7.07 3.90
C PHE A 111 -7.38 6.11 2.74
N ALA A 112 -6.60 6.24 1.68
CA ALA A 112 -6.62 5.41 0.48
C ALA A 112 -5.26 4.70 0.30
N PRO A 113 -5.09 3.47 0.83
CA PRO A 113 -3.83 2.73 0.70
C PRO A 113 -3.59 2.32 -0.75
N ARG A 114 -2.36 2.45 -1.26
CA ARG A 114 -2.00 2.10 -2.66
C ARG A 114 -0.85 1.10 -2.75
N THR A 115 0.07 1.11 -1.81
CA THR A 115 1.27 0.26 -1.84
C THR A 115 1.67 -0.15 -0.43
N ILE A 116 2.07 -1.41 -0.26
CA ILE A 116 2.64 -1.89 1.00
C ILE A 116 4.12 -1.53 1.07
N LEU A 117 4.56 -0.96 2.19
CA LEU A 117 5.96 -0.56 2.41
C LEU A 117 6.73 -1.62 3.20
N ALA A 118 6.14 -2.06 4.32
CA ALA A 118 6.76 -3.00 5.24
C ALA A 118 5.70 -3.70 6.09
N ARG A 119 6.07 -4.83 6.68
CA ARG A 119 5.31 -5.54 7.71
C ARG A 119 6.25 -5.92 8.84
#